data_AF-A0A4U8S0A5-F1
#
_entry.id   AF-A0A4U8S0A5-F1
#
_cell.length_a   1.000
_cell.length_b   1.000
_cell.length_c   1.000
_cell.angle_alpha   90.00
_cell.angle_beta   90.00
_cell.angle_gamma   90.00
#
_symmetry.space_group_name_H-M   'P 1'
#
loop_
_entity.id
_entity.type
_entity.pdbx_description
1 polymer ?
#
loop_
_entity_poly.entity_id
_entity_poly.type
_entity_poly.pdbx_seq_one_letter_code
_entity_poly.pdbx_strand_id
1 'polypeptide(L)'
;MICKKVVYLFLTLFLIVYSSENMQDDKNANLPDDIKSFIESREKFIKSENVDSIQTMNEQERIQYNQMKNLKRKEIDKEFVALRSKYKENDLILDILSQYGCLLNDCSATSKGDDGFVFYKGVDITEAINNSLMDRNTFTSYPFFKEILETYPNILAKKENFSLDLSPSAKYRDYKKIDIVWSKDKTSIDFILYDEYFNQNICSHTASFTRFKQEKDGVKASYGYIQIPYTQDKEVNDFINKSCECIHIGGEEPYDEQRANELREMAQGCNDIPTMRSILQTKYKGDINLSKLLQREAQNYKEAFDE
;
A
#
# COMPACT_ATOMS: atom_id res chain seq x y z
N MET A 1 -62.38 35.35 -21.95
CA MET A 1 -61.52 35.30 -20.76
C MET A 1 -60.06 35.49 -21.19
N ILE A 2 -59.47 36.60 -20.75
CA ILE A 2 -58.05 36.81 -20.34
C ILE A 2 -56.97 36.32 -21.33
N CYS A 3 -56.42 37.19 -22.20
CA CYS A 3 -55.21 38.03 -22.01
C CYS A 3 -53.84 37.31 -21.87
N LYS A 4 -53.08 37.36 -22.98
CA LYS A 4 -51.64 37.72 -23.17
C LYS A 4 -50.62 37.51 -22.02
N LYS A 5 -49.50 36.83 -22.36
CA LYS A 5 -48.06 37.22 -22.29
C LYS A 5 -47.22 35.93 -22.49
N VAL A 6 -46.53 35.68 -23.62
CA VAL A 6 -45.20 36.12 -24.09
C VAL A 6 -44.04 35.84 -23.10
N VAL A 7 -42.90 35.40 -23.67
CA VAL A 7 -41.51 35.25 -23.17
C VAL A 7 -41.13 33.77 -22.97
N TYR A 8 -40.55 33.02 -23.92
CA TYR A 8 -39.19 33.06 -24.51
C TYR A 8 -38.01 32.96 -23.51
N LEU A 9 -37.13 32.00 -23.81
CA LEU A 9 -35.67 32.02 -23.65
C LEU A 9 -35.03 31.68 -22.27
N PHE A 10 -34.33 30.53 -22.28
CA PHE A 10 -32.90 30.31 -21.92
C PHE A 10 -32.45 29.89 -20.51
N LEU A 11 -31.58 28.87 -20.55
CA LEU A 11 -30.33 28.65 -19.78
C LEU A 11 -30.40 28.30 -18.28
N THR A 12 -30.08 27.02 -18.03
CA THR A 12 -29.04 26.49 -17.11
C THR A 12 -28.90 27.06 -15.70
N LEU A 13 -29.05 26.17 -14.71
CA LEU A 13 -28.15 25.94 -13.56
C LEU A 13 -28.77 24.80 -12.73
N PHE A 14 -28.23 23.57 -12.77
CA PHE A 14 -27.34 23.03 -11.72
C PHE A 14 -27.68 23.50 -10.30
N LEU A 15 -28.16 22.56 -9.47
CA LEU A 15 -27.69 22.19 -8.12
C LEU A 15 -28.81 21.43 -7.39
N ILE A 16 -28.69 20.10 -7.28
CA ILE A 16 -28.33 19.40 -6.03
C ILE A 16 -29.29 19.73 -4.88
N VAL A 17 -30.39 18.97 -4.80
CA VAL A 17 -30.93 18.40 -3.55
C VAL A 17 -31.70 17.14 -3.95
N TYR A 18 -31.00 16.01 -4.08
CA TYR A 18 -31.63 14.70 -3.87
C TYR A 18 -30.92 14.09 -2.67
N SER A 19 -31.49 14.44 -1.52
CA SER A 19 -31.63 13.64 -0.31
C SER A 19 -30.87 12.31 -0.30
N SER A 20 -29.70 12.35 0.34
CA SER A 20 -28.95 11.20 0.83
C SER A 20 -29.50 10.73 2.18
N GLU A 21 -30.76 10.30 2.21
CA GLU A 21 -31.34 9.59 3.36
C GLU A 21 -32.20 8.47 2.77
N ASN A 22 -31.98 7.22 3.23
CA ASN A 22 -32.71 6.00 2.87
C ASN A 22 -32.15 5.13 1.72
N MET A 23 -30.88 4.75 1.79
CA MET A 23 -30.38 3.51 1.16
C MET A 23 -29.53 2.65 2.12
N GLN A 24 -29.76 2.74 3.44
CA GLN A 24 -28.94 2.04 4.44
C GLN A 24 -29.71 1.03 5.33
N ASP A 25 -31.04 1.01 5.29
CA ASP A 25 -31.83 0.22 6.26
C ASP A 25 -32.12 -1.25 5.86
N ASP A 26 -31.99 -1.64 4.59
CA ASP A 26 -32.43 -2.99 4.16
C ASP A 26 -31.33 -4.08 4.18
N LYS A 27 -30.06 -3.74 4.47
CA LYS A 27 -28.95 -4.72 4.54
C LYS A 27 -28.63 -5.25 5.95
N ASN A 28 -29.19 -4.65 7.01
CA ASN A 28 -28.84 -4.96 8.40
C ASN A 28 -29.73 -6.00 9.10
N ALA A 29 -30.79 -6.48 8.45
CA ALA A 29 -31.83 -7.27 9.12
C ALA A 29 -31.37 -8.68 9.61
N ASN A 30 -30.22 -9.20 9.15
CA ASN A 30 -29.76 -10.57 9.50
C ASN A 30 -28.26 -10.67 9.84
N LEU A 31 -27.64 -9.61 10.36
CA LEU A 31 -26.25 -9.70 10.82
C LEU A 31 -26.14 -10.50 12.14
N PRO A 32 -25.11 -11.36 12.29
CA PRO A 32 -24.77 -11.96 13.58
C PRO A 32 -24.53 -10.90 14.67
N ASP A 33 -24.85 -11.24 15.91
CA ASP A 33 -24.81 -10.29 17.04
C ASP A 33 -23.40 -9.76 17.32
N ASP A 34 -22.36 -10.57 17.10
CA ASP A 34 -20.97 -10.14 17.25
C ASP A 34 -20.54 -9.13 16.19
N ILE A 35 -21.02 -9.27 14.95
CA ILE A 35 -20.82 -8.28 13.89
C ILE A 35 -21.53 -6.96 14.23
N LYS A 36 -22.78 -7.02 14.68
CA LYS A 36 -23.54 -5.82 15.11
C LYS A 36 -22.83 -5.11 16.27
N SER A 37 -22.45 -5.87 17.30
CA SER A 37 -21.74 -5.34 18.47
C SER A 37 -20.42 -4.66 18.09
N PHE A 38 -19.65 -5.27 17.19
CA PHE A 38 -18.41 -4.67 16.69
C PHE A 38 -18.66 -3.33 15.97
N ILE A 39 -19.64 -3.30 15.06
CA ILE A 39 -20.00 -2.09 14.30
C ILE A 39 -20.39 -0.95 15.25
N GLU A 40 -21.30 -1.22 16.19
CA GLU A 40 -21.77 -0.25 17.18
C GLU A 40 -20.62 0.27 18.07
N SER A 41 -19.80 -0.65 18.58
CA SER A 41 -18.63 -0.34 19.43
C SER A 41 -17.64 0.56 18.70
N ARG A 42 -17.31 0.23 17.45
CA ARG A 42 -16.38 0.99 16.62
C ARG A 42 -16.91 2.37 16.26
N GLU A 43 -18.17 2.47 15.85
CA GLU A 43 -18.77 3.77 15.51
C GLU A 43 -18.85 4.70 16.72
N LYS A 44 -19.19 4.14 17.90
CA LYS A 44 -19.19 4.88 19.15
C LYS A 44 -17.78 5.41 19.47
N PHE A 45 -16.75 4.60 19.26
CA PHE A 45 -15.36 5.02 19.42
C PHE A 45 -15.00 6.16 18.45
N ILE A 46 -15.25 6.02 17.14
CA ILE A 46 -14.94 7.08 16.16
C ILE A 46 -15.66 8.39 16.48
N LYS A 47 -16.94 8.34 16.85
CA LYS A 47 -17.71 9.53 17.27
C LYS A 47 -17.07 10.22 18.48
N SER A 48 -16.51 9.45 19.41
CA SER A 48 -15.79 10.01 20.57
C SER A 48 -14.43 10.61 20.21
N GLU A 49 -13.81 10.20 19.08
CA GLU A 49 -12.53 10.77 18.64
C GLU A 49 -12.67 12.19 18.06
N ASN A 50 -13.85 12.56 17.57
CA ASN A 50 -14.15 13.85 16.94
C ASN A 50 -14.52 14.97 17.95
N VAL A 51 -14.29 14.76 19.25
CA VAL A 51 -14.65 15.74 20.28
C VAL A 51 -13.43 16.64 20.59
N ASP A 52 -13.60 17.96 20.44
CA ASP A 52 -12.60 19.04 20.61
C ASP A 52 -11.95 19.17 22.01
N SER A 53 -12.12 18.18 22.89
CA SER A 53 -11.64 18.16 24.27
C SER A 53 -10.11 18.18 24.44
N ILE A 54 -9.33 18.01 23.36
CA ILE A 54 -7.86 18.00 23.42
C ILE A 54 -7.28 19.39 23.69
N GLN A 55 -7.99 20.47 23.33
CA GLN A 55 -7.47 21.83 23.45
C GLN A 55 -7.35 22.33 24.91
N THR A 56 -8.04 21.69 25.85
CA THR A 56 -8.06 22.08 27.27
C THR A 56 -7.20 21.18 28.17
N MET A 57 -6.60 20.12 27.63
CA MET A 57 -5.79 19.16 28.39
C MET A 57 -4.36 19.67 28.60
N ASN A 58 -3.79 19.44 29.79
CA ASN A 58 -2.36 19.62 30.01
C ASN A 58 -1.54 18.49 29.34
N GLU A 59 -0.21 18.62 29.32
CA GLU A 59 0.66 17.67 28.62
C GLU A 59 0.56 16.23 29.16
N GLN A 60 0.50 16.04 30.48
CA GLN A 60 0.38 14.70 31.08
C GLN A 60 -0.98 14.06 30.78
N GLU A 61 -2.05 14.84 30.88
CA GLU A 61 -3.41 14.41 30.51
C GLU A 61 -3.49 14.02 29.04
N ARG A 62 -2.86 14.80 28.16
CA ARG A 62 -2.80 14.50 26.72
C ARG A 62 -2.03 13.21 26.44
N ILE A 63 -0.92 12.96 27.13
CA ILE A 63 -0.15 11.71 26.98
C ILE A 63 -0.99 10.51 27.42
N GLN A 64 -1.62 10.58 28.60
CA GLN A 64 -2.48 9.50 29.11
C GLN A 64 -3.68 9.26 28.20
N TYR A 65 -4.33 10.33 27.75
CA TYR A 65 -5.45 10.27 26.81
C TYR A 65 -5.03 9.59 25.50
N ASN A 66 -3.90 9.97 24.92
CA ASN A 66 -3.37 9.35 23.70
C ASN A 66 -3.01 7.87 23.91
N GLN A 67 -2.44 7.50 25.06
CA GLN A 67 -2.15 6.10 25.40
C GLN A 67 -3.43 5.27 25.50
N MET A 68 -4.43 5.74 26.24
CA MET A 68 -5.73 5.07 26.38
C MET A 68 -6.44 4.94 25.03
N LYS A 69 -6.41 6.00 24.21
CA LYS A 69 -6.95 6.00 22.85
C LYS A 69 -6.26 4.97 21.97
N ASN A 70 -4.94 4.89 22.00
CA ASN A 70 -4.17 3.91 21.24
C ASN A 70 -4.47 2.48 21.70
N LEU A 71 -4.58 2.24 23.01
CA LEU A 71 -4.99 0.93 23.56
C LEU A 71 -6.39 0.53 23.05
N LYS A 72 -7.35 1.45 23.07
CA LYS A 72 -8.71 1.17 22.58
C LYS A 72 -8.75 0.87 21.07
N ARG A 73 -7.96 1.59 20.27
CA ARG A 73 -7.78 1.27 18.84
C ARG A 73 -7.26 -0.16 18.66
N LYS A 74 -6.21 -0.55 19.41
CA LYS A 74 -5.65 -1.92 19.37
C LYS A 74 -6.69 -2.99 19.75
N GLU A 75 -7.55 -2.72 20.72
CA GLU A 75 -8.62 -3.67 21.11
C GLU A 75 -9.66 -3.86 19.99
N ILE A 76 -10.15 -2.76 19.41
CA ILE A 76 -11.12 -2.79 18.31
C ILE A 76 -10.52 -3.51 17.09
N ASP A 77 -9.25 -3.22 16.80
CA ASP A 77 -8.49 -3.84 15.73
C ASP A 77 -8.29 -5.35 15.94
N LYS A 78 -8.03 -5.80 17.17
CA LYS A 78 -7.98 -7.24 17.50
C LYS A 78 -9.33 -7.92 17.30
N GLU A 79 -10.41 -7.28 17.72
CA GLU A 79 -11.77 -7.80 17.51
C GLU A 79 -12.10 -7.90 16.02
N PHE A 80 -11.75 -6.88 15.23
CA PHE A 80 -11.88 -6.90 13.77
C PHE A 80 -11.18 -8.09 13.13
N VAL A 81 -9.90 -8.31 13.48
CA VAL A 81 -9.10 -9.44 12.96
C VAL A 81 -9.71 -10.79 13.37
N ALA A 82 -10.18 -10.91 14.62
CA ALA A 82 -10.81 -12.12 15.11
C ALA A 82 -12.13 -12.43 14.37
N LEU A 83 -12.97 -11.42 14.13
CA LEU A 83 -14.21 -11.57 13.37
C LEU A 83 -13.95 -11.97 11.92
N ARG A 84 -12.95 -11.38 11.27
CA ARG A 84 -12.54 -11.80 9.91
C ARG A 84 -12.14 -13.27 9.87
N SER A 85 -11.31 -13.71 10.82
CA SER A 85 -10.88 -15.10 10.90
C SER A 85 -12.07 -16.05 11.14
N LYS A 86 -13.01 -15.66 12.01
CA LYS A 86 -14.22 -16.42 12.31
C LYS A 86 -15.14 -16.57 11.08
N TYR A 87 -15.28 -15.53 10.28
CA TYR A 87 -16.20 -15.47 9.13
C TYR A 87 -15.50 -15.59 7.77
N LYS A 88 -14.29 -16.16 7.72
CA LYS A 88 -13.45 -16.25 6.52
C LYS A 88 -14.11 -16.93 5.29
N GLU A 89 -15.12 -17.77 5.51
CA GLU A 89 -15.87 -18.48 4.46
C GLU A 89 -17.21 -17.78 4.11
N ASN A 90 -17.51 -16.62 4.70
CA ASN A 90 -18.77 -15.90 4.50
C ASN A 90 -18.52 -14.58 3.77
N ASP A 91 -18.57 -14.62 2.43
CA ASP A 91 -18.31 -13.48 1.56
C ASP A 91 -19.18 -12.25 1.89
N LEU A 92 -20.45 -12.44 2.32
CA LEU A 92 -21.34 -11.34 2.69
C LEU A 92 -20.86 -10.61 3.95
N ILE A 93 -20.46 -11.35 4.99
CA ILE A 93 -19.96 -10.74 6.23
C ILE A 93 -18.60 -10.08 5.99
N LEU A 94 -17.74 -10.69 5.18
CA LEU A 94 -16.45 -10.09 4.82
C LEU A 94 -16.63 -8.79 4.03
N ASP A 95 -17.61 -8.72 3.12
CA ASP A 95 -17.96 -7.48 2.41
C ASP A 95 -18.40 -6.37 3.38
N ILE A 96 -19.20 -6.71 4.39
CA ILE A 96 -19.63 -5.76 5.42
C ILE A 96 -18.43 -5.30 6.27
N LEU A 97 -17.62 -6.23 6.79
CA LEU A 97 -16.43 -5.92 7.58
C LEU A 97 -15.45 -5.03 6.80
N SER A 98 -15.33 -5.22 5.48
CA SER A 98 -14.43 -4.43 4.62
C SER A 98 -14.71 -2.92 4.63
N GLN A 99 -15.95 -2.50 4.92
CA GLN A 99 -16.35 -1.09 4.95
C GLN A 99 -15.82 -0.36 6.20
N TYR A 100 -15.48 -1.11 7.24
CA TYR A 100 -14.98 -0.57 8.50
C TYR A 100 -13.47 -0.42 8.47
N GLY A 101 -12.74 -1.51 8.23
CA GLY A 101 -11.27 -1.51 8.19
C GLY A 101 -10.58 -1.27 9.55
N CYS A 102 -9.26 -1.44 9.57
CA CYS A 102 -8.43 -1.18 10.75
C CYS A 102 -8.49 0.31 11.17
N LEU A 103 -8.29 0.60 12.46
CA LEU A 103 -8.09 1.94 13.00
C LEU A 103 -6.60 2.31 13.09
N LEU A 104 -5.71 1.33 13.25
CA LEU A 104 -4.27 1.49 13.16
C LEU A 104 -3.75 0.97 11.83
N ASN A 105 -2.62 1.54 11.40
CA ASN A 105 -1.91 1.09 10.22
C ASN A 105 -1.50 -0.38 10.41
N ASP A 106 -2.19 -1.26 9.68
CA ASP A 106 -1.98 -2.71 9.59
C ASP A 106 -2.25 -3.51 10.88
N CYS A 107 -3.54 -3.68 11.22
CA CYS A 107 -3.98 -4.34 12.46
C CYS A 107 -3.84 -5.86 12.49
N SER A 108 -3.66 -6.49 11.33
CA SER A 108 -3.43 -7.93 11.17
C SER A 108 -1.97 -8.35 11.34
N ALA A 109 -1.07 -7.39 11.41
CA ALA A 109 0.35 -7.64 11.52
C ALA A 109 0.80 -8.04 12.93
N THR A 110 1.67 -9.04 13.01
CA THR A 110 2.22 -9.51 14.29
C THR A 110 3.46 -8.73 14.73
N SER A 111 4.14 -8.05 13.81
CA SER A 111 5.33 -7.25 14.11
C SER A 111 5.60 -6.21 13.02
N LYS A 112 5.95 -4.99 13.44
CA LYS A 112 6.70 -4.04 12.62
C LYS A 112 8.17 -4.28 12.93
N GLY A 113 8.93 -4.81 11.98
CA GLY A 113 10.38 -4.96 12.17
C GLY A 113 11.03 -3.59 12.28
N ASP A 114 12.22 -3.52 12.90
CA ASP A 114 13.01 -2.29 13.01
C ASP A 114 13.36 -1.70 11.62
N ASP A 115 13.38 -2.56 10.60
CA ASP A 115 13.68 -2.23 9.21
C ASP A 115 12.49 -1.65 8.41
N GLY A 116 11.37 -1.29 9.08
CA GLY A 116 10.22 -0.65 8.42
C GLY A 116 9.28 -1.56 7.63
N PHE A 117 9.36 -2.88 7.86
CA PHE A 117 8.49 -3.88 7.23
C PHE A 117 7.41 -4.38 8.19
N VAL A 118 6.35 -4.95 7.63
CA VAL A 118 5.25 -5.56 8.36
C VAL A 118 5.15 -7.05 8.06
N PHE A 119 4.91 -7.90 9.07
CA PHE A 119 4.82 -9.36 8.88
C PHE A 119 3.47 -9.93 9.29
N TYR A 120 2.86 -10.66 8.37
CA TYR A 120 1.60 -11.39 8.55
C TYR A 120 1.91 -12.87 8.76
N LYS A 121 2.00 -13.29 10.02
CA LYS A 121 2.39 -14.66 10.38
C LYS A 121 1.27 -15.66 10.07
N GLY A 122 1.63 -16.79 9.46
CA GLY A 122 0.76 -17.95 9.29
C GLY A 122 -0.34 -17.79 8.24
N VAL A 123 -0.31 -16.73 7.43
CA VAL A 123 -1.27 -16.49 6.34
C VAL A 123 -0.57 -16.59 4.98
N ASP A 124 -1.35 -16.84 3.93
CA ASP A 124 -0.87 -16.78 2.56
C ASP A 124 -0.96 -15.36 1.99
N ILE A 125 -0.31 -15.13 0.83
CA ILE A 125 -0.26 -13.83 0.18
C ILE A 125 -1.64 -13.28 -0.20
N THR A 126 -2.61 -14.14 -0.52
CA THR A 126 -3.98 -13.73 -0.86
C THR A 126 -4.67 -13.16 0.36
N GLU A 127 -4.57 -13.87 1.48
CA GLU A 127 -5.11 -13.43 2.76
C GLU A 127 -4.39 -12.17 3.26
N ALA A 128 -3.07 -12.11 3.19
CA ALA A 128 -2.29 -10.93 3.60
C ALA A 128 -2.63 -9.68 2.78
N ILE A 129 -2.76 -9.80 1.46
CA ILE A 129 -3.19 -8.69 0.61
C ILE A 129 -4.61 -8.27 0.98
N ASN A 130 -5.56 -9.20 1.05
CA ASN A 130 -6.94 -8.88 1.46
C ASN A 130 -7.01 -8.28 2.87
N ASN A 131 -6.07 -8.62 3.75
CA ASN A 131 -5.94 -8.03 5.07
C ASN A 131 -5.43 -6.58 5.00
N SER A 132 -4.37 -6.33 4.23
CA SER A 132 -3.78 -5.00 4.05
C SER A 132 -4.64 -4.02 3.25
N LEU A 133 -5.36 -4.50 2.22
CA LEU A 133 -6.19 -3.67 1.34
C LEU A 133 -7.49 -3.18 2.01
N MET A 134 -7.71 -3.54 3.29
CA MET A 134 -8.84 -3.06 4.09
C MET A 134 -8.42 -2.05 5.17
N ASP A 135 -7.19 -1.52 5.09
CA ASP A 135 -6.81 -0.28 5.76
C ASP A 135 -7.41 0.91 4.99
N ARG A 136 -8.28 1.70 5.64
CA ARG A 136 -8.95 2.87 5.06
C ARG A 136 -7.96 3.91 4.52
N ASN A 137 -6.71 3.89 4.99
CA ASN A 137 -5.69 4.84 4.57
C ASN A 137 -4.88 4.38 3.36
N THR A 138 -5.01 3.13 2.93
CA THR A 138 -4.16 2.58 1.86
C THR A 138 -4.98 2.13 0.65
N PHE A 139 -6.24 1.71 0.84
CA PHE A 139 -7.09 1.19 -0.25
C PHE A 139 -8.60 1.35 0.01
N THR A 140 -9.36 1.58 -1.07
CA THR A 140 -10.81 1.44 -1.03
C THR A 140 -11.24 -0.01 -1.34
N SER A 141 -12.20 -0.47 -0.55
CA SER A 141 -12.77 -1.81 -0.43
C SER A 141 -13.18 -2.48 -1.76
N TYR A 142 -12.40 -3.48 -2.17
CA TYR A 142 -12.81 -4.72 -2.86
C TYR A 142 -11.62 -5.70 -2.77
N PRO A 143 -11.79 -7.03 -2.76
CA PRO A 143 -10.66 -7.96 -2.84
C PRO A 143 -10.09 -7.93 -4.27
N PHE A 144 -9.40 -6.85 -4.59
CA PHE A 144 -8.81 -6.56 -5.89
C PHE A 144 -7.93 -7.70 -6.39
N PHE A 145 -7.19 -8.31 -5.47
CA PHE A 145 -6.40 -9.49 -5.78
C PHE A 145 -7.25 -10.73 -6.08
N LYS A 146 -8.40 -10.91 -5.41
CA LYS A 146 -9.37 -11.97 -5.74
C LYS A 146 -9.90 -11.79 -7.15
N GLU A 147 -10.25 -10.56 -7.56
CA GLU A 147 -10.69 -10.24 -8.94
C GLU A 147 -9.61 -10.57 -9.99
N ILE A 148 -8.34 -10.22 -9.72
CA ILE A 148 -7.21 -10.60 -10.58
C ILE A 148 -7.09 -12.11 -10.67
N LEU A 149 -7.13 -12.83 -9.55
CA LEU A 149 -6.97 -14.29 -9.53
C LEU A 149 -8.14 -15.03 -10.19
N GLU A 150 -9.36 -14.50 -10.08
CA GLU A 150 -10.54 -15.02 -10.78
C GLU A 150 -10.41 -14.84 -12.30
N THR A 151 -9.89 -13.70 -12.73
CA THR A 151 -9.69 -13.40 -14.16
C THR A 151 -8.48 -14.16 -14.73
N TYR A 152 -7.45 -14.37 -13.91
CA TYR A 152 -6.16 -14.94 -14.31
C TYR A 152 -5.73 -16.10 -13.37
N PRO A 153 -6.46 -17.22 -13.36
CA PRO A 153 -6.24 -18.31 -12.41
C PRO A 153 -4.86 -19.00 -12.56
N ASN A 154 -4.22 -18.86 -13.72
CA ASN A 154 -2.90 -19.42 -13.99
C ASN A 154 -1.79 -18.79 -13.14
N ILE A 155 -2.01 -17.58 -12.59
CA ILE A 155 -1.04 -16.91 -11.70
C ILE A 155 -0.66 -17.83 -10.54
N LEU A 156 -1.65 -18.47 -9.89
CA LEU A 156 -1.39 -19.42 -8.81
C LEU A 156 -1.26 -20.85 -9.33
N ALA A 157 -2.13 -21.28 -10.23
CA ALA A 157 -2.17 -22.68 -10.68
C ALA A 157 -0.91 -23.11 -11.44
N LYS A 158 -0.34 -22.21 -12.25
CA LYS A 158 0.86 -22.46 -13.06
C LYS A 158 2.08 -21.67 -12.60
N LYS A 159 1.93 -20.85 -11.55
CA LYS A 159 2.98 -19.99 -11.01
C LYS A 159 3.58 -19.07 -12.10
N GLU A 160 2.70 -18.48 -12.89
CA GLU A 160 3.06 -17.58 -14.00
C GLU A 160 3.25 -16.15 -13.49
N ASN A 161 4.25 -15.46 -14.02
CA ASN A 161 4.42 -14.03 -13.77
C ASN A 161 3.33 -13.26 -14.51
N PHE A 162 2.86 -12.17 -13.93
CA PHE A 162 1.78 -11.36 -14.45
C PHE A 162 2.06 -9.88 -14.25
N SER A 163 1.64 -9.06 -15.20
CA SER A 163 1.78 -7.60 -15.17
C SER A 163 0.52 -6.96 -15.74
N LEU A 164 -0.02 -5.96 -15.05
CA LEU A 164 -1.22 -5.23 -15.47
C LEU A 164 -1.03 -3.72 -15.29
N ASP A 165 -1.27 -2.97 -16.36
CA ASP A 165 -1.34 -1.50 -16.33
C ASP A 165 -2.75 -1.07 -15.85
N LEU A 166 -2.78 -0.23 -14.81
CA LEU A 166 -3.99 0.31 -14.19
C LEU A 166 -4.28 1.74 -14.59
N SER A 167 -3.39 2.39 -15.34
CA SER A 167 -3.43 3.82 -15.69
C SER A 167 -4.77 4.32 -16.27
N PRO A 168 -5.55 3.55 -17.05
CA PRO A 168 -6.85 4.02 -17.54
C PRO A 168 -8.03 3.83 -16.56
N SER A 169 -7.83 3.25 -15.38
CA SER A 169 -8.92 2.89 -14.47
C SER A 169 -9.25 3.98 -13.45
N ALA A 170 -10.45 4.57 -13.54
CA ALA A 170 -10.99 5.47 -12.50
C ALA A 170 -11.22 4.77 -11.15
N LYS A 171 -11.24 3.42 -11.13
CA LYS A 171 -11.41 2.58 -9.94
C LYS A 171 -10.13 2.52 -9.08
N TYR A 172 -8.96 2.77 -9.66
CA TYR A 172 -7.65 2.59 -9.00
C TYR A 172 -6.84 3.88 -9.06
N ARG A 173 -7.38 4.99 -8.51
CA ARG A 173 -6.79 6.33 -8.70
C ARG A 173 -5.34 6.43 -8.22
N ASP A 174 -5.03 5.75 -7.13
CA ASP A 174 -3.73 5.85 -6.46
C ASP A 174 -2.69 4.90 -7.04
N TYR A 175 -3.04 4.03 -7.99
CA TYR A 175 -2.12 3.01 -8.52
C TYR A 175 -2.14 2.92 -10.05
N LYS A 176 -0.95 2.72 -10.64
CA LYS A 176 -0.75 2.68 -12.10
C LYS A 176 -0.34 1.32 -12.63
N LYS A 177 0.20 0.43 -11.79
CA LYS A 177 0.64 -0.89 -12.26
C LYS A 177 0.61 -1.93 -11.14
N ILE A 178 0.33 -3.18 -11.51
CA ILE A 178 0.62 -4.37 -10.68
C ILE A 178 1.58 -5.28 -11.39
N ASP A 179 2.48 -5.85 -10.61
CA ASP A 179 3.27 -7.00 -10.99
C ASP A 179 3.08 -8.13 -9.97
N ILE A 180 2.95 -9.35 -10.47
CA ILE A 180 2.94 -10.57 -9.68
C ILE A 180 4.06 -11.45 -10.20
N VAL A 181 5.08 -11.68 -9.37
CA VAL A 181 6.32 -12.30 -9.80
C VAL A 181 6.62 -13.51 -8.94
N TRP A 182 6.78 -14.66 -9.59
CA TRP A 182 7.29 -15.85 -8.94
C TRP A 182 8.80 -15.88 -9.01
N SER A 183 9.41 -16.30 -7.90
CA SER A 183 10.80 -16.74 -7.85
C SER A 183 11.11 -17.79 -8.92
N LYS A 184 12.39 -17.87 -9.31
CA LYS A 184 12.85 -18.79 -10.36
C LYS A 184 12.58 -20.26 -10.02
N ASP A 185 12.75 -20.62 -8.76
CA ASP A 185 12.46 -21.95 -8.20
C ASP A 185 10.97 -22.15 -7.85
N LYS A 186 10.13 -21.12 -8.07
CA LYS A 186 8.68 -21.16 -7.91
C LYS A 186 8.24 -21.46 -6.47
N THR A 187 9.04 -21.05 -5.48
CA THR A 187 8.77 -21.26 -4.05
C THR A 187 8.21 -20.03 -3.36
N SER A 188 8.62 -18.84 -3.78
CA SER A 188 8.08 -17.55 -3.32
C SER A 188 7.36 -16.78 -4.44
N ILE A 189 6.37 -15.98 -4.05
CA ILE A 189 5.62 -15.07 -4.90
C ILE A 189 5.67 -13.66 -4.30
N ASP A 190 5.82 -12.68 -5.17
CA ASP A 190 5.79 -11.26 -4.87
C ASP A 190 4.58 -10.64 -5.55
N PHE A 191 3.75 -9.94 -4.79
CA PHE A 191 2.71 -9.05 -5.30
C PHE A 191 3.16 -7.62 -5.08
N ILE A 192 3.19 -6.84 -6.16
CA ILE A 192 3.75 -5.49 -6.14
C ILE A 192 2.80 -4.54 -6.83
N LEU A 193 2.59 -3.40 -6.19
CA LEU A 193 1.63 -2.42 -6.62
C LEU A 193 2.29 -1.04 -6.61
N TYR A 194 2.28 -0.39 -7.77
CA TYR A 194 3.00 0.84 -8.04
C TYR A 194 2.04 2.01 -8.15
N ASP A 195 2.36 3.13 -7.48
CA ASP A 195 1.67 4.40 -7.70
C ASP A 195 2.30 5.21 -8.85
N GLU A 196 1.72 6.38 -9.15
CA GLU A 196 2.17 7.23 -10.27
C GLU A 196 3.54 7.89 -10.08
N TYR A 197 3.99 8.00 -8.84
CA TYR A 197 5.26 8.59 -8.43
C TYR A 197 6.37 7.55 -8.26
N PHE A 198 6.12 6.26 -8.53
CA PHE A 198 7.14 5.21 -8.39
C PHE A 198 8.45 5.58 -9.08
N ASN A 199 8.38 5.94 -10.38
CA ASN A 199 9.56 6.32 -11.15
C ASN A 199 10.24 7.60 -10.66
N GLN A 200 9.57 8.43 -9.84
CA GLN A 200 10.13 9.65 -9.26
C GLN A 200 10.77 9.38 -7.89
N ASN A 201 10.29 8.37 -7.17
CA ASN A 201 10.69 8.10 -5.79
C ASN A 201 11.62 6.89 -5.64
N ILE A 202 12.21 6.39 -6.73
CA ILE A 202 13.22 5.33 -6.62
C ILE A 202 14.39 5.78 -5.72
N CYS A 203 15.02 4.84 -5.02
CA CYS A 203 16.04 5.11 -3.99
C CYS A 203 15.59 5.97 -2.80
N SER A 204 14.31 6.31 -2.67
CA SER A 204 13.75 6.96 -1.48
C SER A 204 13.20 5.93 -0.48
N HIS A 205 13.18 6.28 0.81
CA HIS A 205 12.40 5.55 1.85
C HIS A 205 10.89 5.67 1.68
N THR A 206 10.43 6.48 0.73
CA THR A 206 9.03 6.58 0.30
C THR A 206 8.87 6.08 -1.13
N ALA A 207 9.70 5.12 -1.55
CA ALA A 207 9.60 4.57 -2.89
C ALA A 207 8.16 4.12 -3.15
N SER A 208 7.57 4.65 -4.20
CA SER A 208 6.12 4.77 -4.32
C SER A 208 5.45 3.45 -4.77
N PHE A 209 5.61 2.42 -3.93
CA PHE A 209 5.13 1.06 -4.14
C PHE A 209 4.79 0.36 -2.83
N THR A 210 3.86 -0.59 -2.92
CA THR A 210 3.57 -1.58 -1.88
C THR A 210 3.93 -2.97 -2.40
N ARG A 211 4.64 -3.77 -1.60
CA ARG A 211 5.02 -5.14 -1.97
C ARG A 211 4.70 -6.12 -0.86
N PHE A 212 4.10 -7.25 -1.22
CA PHE A 212 3.90 -8.42 -0.37
C PHE A 212 4.72 -9.56 -0.92
N LYS A 213 5.51 -10.20 -0.06
CA LYS A 213 6.34 -11.35 -0.41
C LYS A 213 5.95 -12.53 0.46
N GLN A 214 5.58 -13.63 -0.19
CA GLN A 214 5.37 -14.89 0.52
C GLN A 214 6.71 -15.42 1.02
N GLU A 215 6.80 -15.59 2.33
CA GLU A 215 7.89 -16.28 3.01
C GLU A 215 7.40 -17.60 3.62
N LYS A 216 8.31 -18.35 4.24
CA LYS A 216 8.04 -19.71 4.74
C LYS A 216 6.92 -19.77 5.79
N ASP A 217 6.91 -18.80 6.71
CA ASP A 217 6.03 -18.79 7.88
C ASP A 217 4.98 -17.66 7.85
N GLY A 218 4.78 -17.03 6.69
CA GLY A 218 3.87 -15.90 6.54
C GLY A 218 4.24 -14.99 5.37
N VAL A 219 3.74 -13.76 5.40
CA VAL A 219 3.93 -12.77 4.33
C VAL A 219 4.62 -11.54 4.89
N LYS A 220 5.71 -11.13 4.25
CA LYS A 220 6.40 -9.87 4.53
C LYS A 220 5.86 -8.79 3.60
N ALA A 221 5.34 -7.71 4.17
CA ALA A 221 4.90 -6.52 3.45
C ALA A 221 5.90 -5.37 3.63
N SER A 222 6.15 -4.64 2.56
CA SER A 222 7.04 -3.50 2.50
C SER A 222 6.37 -2.31 1.82
N TYR A 223 6.51 -1.13 2.41
CA TYR A 223 5.97 0.12 1.89
C TYR A 223 7.15 1.06 1.63
N GLY A 224 7.52 1.20 0.36
CA GLY A 224 8.56 2.12 -0.09
C GLY A 224 9.97 2.02 0.46
N TYR A 225 10.42 0.84 0.85
CA TYR A 225 11.76 0.68 1.44
C TYR A 225 12.83 0.24 0.41
N ILE A 226 13.95 0.97 0.39
CA ILE A 226 15.32 0.80 -0.17
C ILE A 226 15.52 0.01 -1.49
N GLN A 227 14.89 -1.13 -1.68
CA GLN A 227 15.04 -1.95 -2.88
C GLN A 227 13.81 -1.87 -3.76
N ILE A 228 13.99 -1.41 -5.00
CA ILE A 228 12.94 -1.49 -6.00
C ILE A 228 12.58 -2.96 -6.25
N PRO A 229 11.30 -3.24 -6.53
CA PRO A 229 10.84 -4.61 -6.71
C PRO A 229 11.37 -5.23 -8.01
N TYR A 230 11.72 -6.52 -7.98
CA TYR A 230 12.23 -7.26 -9.13
C TYR A 230 11.10 -7.61 -10.12
N THR A 231 10.76 -6.72 -11.05
CA THR A 231 9.62 -6.98 -11.94
C THR A 231 9.79 -6.69 -13.43
N GLN A 232 10.57 -5.68 -13.82
CA GLN A 232 10.55 -5.22 -15.23
C GLN A 232 11.71 -5.71 -16.08
N ASP A 233 12.92 -5.73 -15.55
CA ASP A 233 14.07 -6.39 -16.16
C ASP A 233 15.07 -6.68 -15.04
N LYS A 234 15.47 -7.94 -14.86
CA LYS A 234 16.32 -8.33 -13.73
C LYS A 234 17.63 -7.51 -13.72
N GLU A 235 18.20 -7.26 -14.89
CA GLU A 235 19.47 -6.55 -15.02
C GLU A 235 19.31 -5.07 -14.64
N VAL A 236 18.24 -4.41 -15.11
CA VAL A 236 17.95 -3.02 -14.71
C VAL A 236 17.62 -2.95 -13.23
N ASN A 237 16.84 -3.88 -12.70
CA ASN A 237 16.48 -3.88 -11.28
C ASN A 237 17.69 -4.12 -10.38
N ASP A 238 18.57 -5.07 -10.73
CA ASP A 238 19.83 -5.31 -10.02
C ASP A 238 20.69 -4.05 -10.01
N PHE A 239 20.78 -3.36 -11.16
CA PHE A 239 21.52 -2.12 -11.27
C PHE A 239 20.92 -1.00 -10.39
N ILE A 240 19.61 -0.73 -10.49
CA ILE A 240 18.96 0.32 -9.70
C ILE A 240 19.13 0.01 -8.20
N ASN A 241 18.91 -1.23 -7.77
CA ASN A 241 19.09 -1.63 -6.38
C ASN A 241 20.53 -1.42 -5.90
N LYS A 242 21.52 -1.79 -6.73
CA LYS A 242 22.93 -1.55 -6.39
C LYS A 242 23.24 -0.05 -6.32
N SER A 243 22.71 0.75 -7.24
CA SER A 243 22.89 2.20 -7.20
C SER A 243 22.26 2.83 -5.97
N CYS A 244 21.02 2.46 -5.62
CA CYS A 244 20.36 2.93 -4.41
C CYS A 244 21.13 2.53 -3.13
N GLU A 245 21.70 1.32 -3.09
CA GLU A 245 22.57 0.88 -2.00
C GLU A 245 23.82 1.77 -1.89
N CYS A 246 24.48 2.08 -3.01
CA CYS A 246 25.64 2.97 -3.04
C CYS A 246 25.32 4.40 -2.60
N ILE A 247 24.16 4.94 -3.02
CA ILE A 247 23.66 6.25 -2.57
C ILE A 247 23.46 6.24 -1.05
N HIS A 248 22.84 5.19 -0.52
CA HIS A 248 22.57 5.07 0.90
C HIS A 248 23.87 5.01 1.73
N ILE A 249 24.84 4.18 1.31
CA ILE A 249 26.15 4.06 1.95
C ILE A 249 26.90 5.39 1.92
N GLY A 250 26.84 6.13 0.81
CA GLY A 250 27.49 7.44 0.68
C GLY A 250 27.01 8.46 1.71
N GLY A 251 25.80 8.30 2.25
CA GLY A 251 25.23 9.14 3.29
C GLY A 251 25.41 8.63 4.73
N GLU A 252 26.03 7.47 4.94
CA GLU A 252 26.22 6.89 6.28
C GLU A 252 27.62 7.14 6.87
N GLU A 253 27.66 7.60 8.12
CA GLU A 253 28.88 7.65 8.92
C GLU A 253 29.02 6.39 9.81
N PRO A 254 30.19 5.72 9.82
CA PRO A 254 30.39 4.56 10.69
C PRO A 254 30.45 4.98 12.16
N TYR A 255 29.55 4.44 12.99
CA TYR A 255 29.56 4.68 14.44
C TYR A 255 30.45 3.71 15.23
N ASP A 256 30.85 2.60 14.63
CA ASP A 256 31.83 1.66 15.17
C ASP A 256 32.58 0.89 14.05
N GLU A 257 33.57 0.08 14.44
CA GLU A 257 34.41 -0.68 13.51
C GLU A 257 33.65 -1.82 12.81
N GLN A 258 32.64 -2.40 13.48
CA GLN A 258 31.80 -3.43 12.86
C GLN A 258 31.01 -2.81 11.70
N ARG A 259 30.34 -1.69 11.92
CA ARG A 259 29.60 -0.96 10.90
C ARG A 259 30.52 -0.46 9.79
N ALA A 260 31.74 0.00 10.13
CA ALA A 260 32.73 0.39 9.13
C ALA A 260 33.15 -0.77 8.21
N ASN A 261 33.22 -2.00 8.73
CA ASN A 261 33.47 -3.19 7.92
C ASN A 261 32.25 -3.52 7.04
N GLU A 262 31.04 -3.49 7.59
CA GLU A 262 29.79 -3.71 6.84
C GLU A 262 29.65 -2.72 5.67
N LEU A 263 29.85 -1.41 5.91
CA LEU A 263 29.77 -0.39 4.88
C LEU A 263 30.84 -0.59 3.78
N ARG A 264 32.05 -1.04 4.13
CA ARG A 264 33.10 -1.38 3.15
C ARG A 264 32.73 -2.57 2.27
N GLU A 265 32.09 -3.58 2.83
CA GLU A 265 31.61 -4.73 2.06
C GLU A 265 30.47 -4.32 1.13
N MET A 266 29.50 -3.55 1.62
CA MET A 266 28.38 -3.08 0.81
C MET A 266 28.83 -2.08 -0.29
N ALA A 267 29.89 -1.30 -0.05
CA ALA A 267 30.44 -0.35 -1.03
C ALA A 267 31.12 -1.02 -2.25
N GLN A 268 31.35 -2.34 -2.21
CA GLN A 268 31.96 -3.06 -3.32
C GLN A 268 31.12 -2.90 -4.60
N GLY A 269 31.76 -2.47 -5.69
CA GLY A 269 31.12 -2.24 -6.99
C GLY A 269 30.44 -0.87 -7.15
N CYS A 270 30.49 0.03 -6.15
CA CYS A 270 29.91 1.37 -6.30
C CYS A 270 30.65 2.25 -7.31
N ASN A 271 31.96 2.01 -7.51
CA ASN A 271 32.74 2.72 -8.52
C ASN A 271 32.32 2.38 -9.97
N ASP A 272 31.64 1.25 -10.17
CA ASP A 272 31.22 0.78 -11.49
C ASP A 272 29.86 1.34 -11.92
N ILE A 273 29.12 2.00 -11.01
CA ILE A 273 27.76 2.50 -11.25
C ILE A 273 27.67 3.39 -12.50
N PRO A 274 28.54 4.40 -12.72
CA PRO A 274 28.46 5.22 -13.93
C PRO A 274 28.65 4.42 -15.23
N THR A 275 29.55 3.43 -15.22
CA THR A 275 29.79 2.56 -16.38
C THR A 275 28.61 1.62 -16.64
N MET A 276 28.09 0.98 -15.59
CA MET A 276 26.91 0.11 -15.67
C MET A 276 25.70 0.88 -16.21
N ARG A 277 25.46 2.10 -15.71
CA ARG A 277 24.39 2.99 -16.17
C ARG A 277 24.47 3.25 -17.67
N SER A 278 25.65 3.64 -18.17
CA SER A 278 25.86 3.94 -19.59
C SER A 278 25.57 2.75 -20.51
N ILE A 279 25.99 1.55 -20.09
CA ILE A 279 25.70 0.29 -20.79
C ILE A 279 24.19 0.06 -20.87
N LEU A 280 23.48 0.19 -19.74
CA LEU A 280 22.04 -0.05 -19.69
C LEU A 280 21.23 1.00 -20.44
N GLN A 281 21.60 2.28 -20.35
CA GLN A 281 20.97 3.35 -21.13
C GLN A 281 21.11 3.12 -22.63
N THR A 282 22.26 2.62 -23.08
CA THR A 282 22.48 2.27 -24.49
C THR A 282 21.62 1.07 -24.90
N LYS A 283 21.57 0.04 -24.06
CA LYS A 283 20.81 -1.20 -24.31
C LYS A 283 19.31 -0.97 -24.36
N TYR A 284 18.77 -0.18 -23.44
CA TYR A 284 17.33 0.04 -23.27
C TYR A 284 16.83 1.39 -23.79
N LYS A 285 17.59 2.07 -24.65
CA LYS A 285 17.22 3.38 -25.24
C LYS A 285 15.84 3.43 -25.92
N GLY A 286 15.36 2.28 -26.40
CA GLY A 286 14.06 2.16 -27.08
C GLY A 286 12.89 1.87 -26.14
N ASP A 287 13.16 1.53 -24.89
CA ASP A 287 12.14 1.27 -23.88
C ASP A 287 11.93 2.55 -23.05
N ILE A 288 10.78 3.21 -23.24
CA ILE A 288 10.47 4.48 -22.58
C ILE A 288 10.42 4.33 -21.05
N ASN A 289 9.96 3.19 -20.53
CA ASN A 289 9.80 2.99 -19.10
C ASN A 289 11.17 2.74 -18.43
N LEU A 290 11.96 1.83 -18.99
CA LEU A 290 13.30 1.56 -18.49
C LEU A 290 14.22 2.78 -18.65
N SER A 291 14.09 3.51 -19.77
CA SER A 291 14.85 4.75 -19.97
C SER A 291 14.50 5.81 -18.92
N LYS A 292 13.23 5.98 -18.54
CA LYS A 292 12.84 6.91 -17.46
C LYS A 292 13.42 6.50 -16.11
N LEU A 293 13.40 5.21 -15.81
CA LEU A 293 13.95 4.66 -14.57
C LEU A 293 15.46 4.93 -14.46
N LEU A 294 16.21 4.63 -15.54
CA LEU A 294 17.65 4.87 -15.63
C LEU A 294 18.01 6.36 -15.60
N GLN A 295 17.17 7.24 -16.15
CA GLN A 295 17.37 8.69 -16.07
C GLN A 295 17.15 9.21 -14.65
N ARG A 296 16.11 8.71 -13.95
CA ARG A 296 15.87 9.12 -12.56
C ARG A 296 16.99 8.65 -11.65
N GLU A 297 17.49 7.43 -11.83
CA GLU A 297 18.60 6.93 -11.04
C GLU A 297 19.85 7.79 -11.25
N ALA A 298 20.14 8.19 -12.50
CA ALA A 298 21.25 9.09 -12.81
C ALA A 298 21.14 10.43 -12.05
N GLN A 299 19.91 10.97 -11.97
CA GLN A 299 19.64 12.20 -11.21
C GLN A 299 19.86 11.99 -9.71
N ASN A 300 19.30 10.94 -9.12
CA ASN A 300 19.46 10.66 -7.69
C ASN A 300 20.93 10.43 -7.31
N TYR A 301 21.68 9.72 -8.15
CA TYR A 301 23.10 9.49 -7.94
C TYR A 301 23.87 10.81 -7.97
N LYS A 302 23.59 11.68 -8.95
CA LYS A 302 24.19 13.02 -9.06
C LYS A 302 23.91 13.88 -7.82
N GLU A 303 22.66 13.88 -7.35
CA GLU A 303 22.23 14.62 -6.14
C GLU A 303 22.91 14.09 -4.86
N ALA A 304 23.22 12.80 -4.78
CA ALA A 304 23.86 12.21 -3.60
C ALA A 304 25.37 12.47 -3.50
N PHE A 305 26.04 12.73 -4.64
CA PHE A 305 27.50 12.85 -4.71
C PHE A 305 27.98 14.23 -5.20
N ASP A 306 27.09 15.23 -5.30
CA ASP A 306 27.38 16.60 -5.74
C ASP A 306 28.12 16.70 -7.10
N GLU A 307 27.75 15.82 -8.05
CA GLU A 307 28.28 15.84 -9.43
C GLU A 307 27.54 16.83 -10.35
#